data_AF-A0A2K8SCF8-F1
#
_entry.id   AF-A0A2K8SCF8-F1
#
_cell.length_a   1.000
_cell.length_b   1.000
_cell.length_c   1.000
_cell.angle_alpha   90.00
_cell.angle_beta   90.00
_cell.angle_gamma   90.00
#
_symmetry.space_group_name_H-M   'P 1'
#
loop_
_entity.id
_entity.type
_entity.pdbx_description
1 polymer ?
#
loop_
_entity_poly.entity_id
_entity_poly.type
_entity_poly.pdbx_seq_one_letter_code
_entity_poly.pdbx_strand_id
1 'polypeptide(L)'
;MSKNLNNVFEISDMSKFELKDIKEILDKGQTILMALEKGEHVSNSLAKGFSDYLNAYIELKEEKENCGICGCGKPANILVYIWK
;
A
#
# COMPACT_ATOMS: atom_id res chain seq x y z
N MET A 1 9.86 5.83 10.45
CA MET A 1 10.98 6.22 9.57
C MET A 1 10.47 7.25 8.58
N SER A 2 11.34 7.88 7.80
CA SER A 2 10.93 8.80 6.74
C SER A 2 10.55 8.03 5.47
N LYS A 3 9.58 8.54 4.72
CA LYS A 3 9.21 8.04 3.39
C LYS A 3 10.43 8.10 2.47
N ASN A 4 10.92 6.95 2.02
CA ASN A 4 12.11 6.85 1.17
C ASN A 4 11.72 6.51 -0.28
N LEU A 5 11.58 7.55 -1.09
CA LEU A 5 11.21 7.42 -2.50
C LEU A 5 12.36 6.95 -3.41
N ASN A 6 13.60 6.86 -2.90
CA ASN A 6 14.73 6.29 -3.65
C ASN A 6 14.80 4.77 -3.52
N ASN A 7 13.99 4.17 -2.63
CA ASN A 7 13.95 2.72 -2.40
C ASN A 7 12.49 2.28 -2.26
N VAL A 8 11.81 2.22 -3.41
CA VAL A 8 10.41 1.85 -3.52
C VAL A 8 10.29 0.42 -4.04
N PHE A 9 9.55 -0.41 -3.32
CA PHE A 9 9.14 -1.73 -3.77
C PHE A 9 7.71 -1.67 -4.33
N GLU A 10 7.51 -2.09 -5.57
CA GLU A 10 6.22 -1.99 -6.23
C GLU A 10 5.42 -3.29 -6.10
N ILE A 11 4.17 -3.17 -5.65
CA ILE A 11 3.21 -4.26 -5.55
C ILE A 11 1.95 -3.86 -6.33
N SER A 12 1.87 -4.32 -7.57
CA SER A 12 0.68 -4.15 -8.42
C SER A 12 -0.30 -5.32 -8.32
N ASP A 13 0.11 -6.47 -7.79
CA ASP A 13 -0.73 -7.65 -7.67
C ASP A 13 -0.57 -8.27 -6.29
N MET A 14 -1.49 -7.92 -5.39
CA MET A 14 -1.49 -8.38 -4.01
C MET A 14 -1.79 -9.89 -3.88
N SER A 15 -2.29 -10.56 -4.92
CA SER A 15 -2.52 -12.01 -4.86
C SER A 15 -1.23 -12.83 -4.79
N LYS A 16 -0.08 -12.19 -5.10
CA LYS A 16 1.25 -12.80 -5.09
C LYS A 16 2.03 -12.57 -3.79
N PHE A 17 1.46 -11.84 -2.84
CA PHE A 17 2.14 -11.46 -1.60
C PHE A 17 1.25 -11.78 -0.41
N GLU A 18 1.87 -12.34 0.63
CA GLU A 18 1.21 -12.47 1.92
C GLU A 18 1.47 -11.23 2.77
N LEU A 19 0.64 -11.03 3.80
CA LEU A 19 0.82 -9.95 4.77
C LEU A 19 2.22 -9.99 5.41
N LYS A 20 2.79 -11.18 5.59
CA LYS A 20 4.12 -11.36 6.17
C LYS A 20 5.20 -10.73 5.28
N ASP A 21 5.13 -10.94 3.97
CA ASP A 21 6.08 -10.39 3.00
C ASP A 21 6.08 -8.86 3.05
N ILE A 22 4.89 -8.28 3.09
CA ILE A 22 4.69 -6.82 3.17
C ILE A 22 5.30 -6.26 4.46
N LYS A 23 5.07 -6.93 5.59
CA LYS A 23 5.64 -6.51 6.89
C LYS A 23 7.16 -6.59 6.87
N GLU A 24 7.74 -7.65 6.32
CA GLU A 24 9.20 -7.79 6.22
C GLU A 24 9.83 -6.69 5.35
N ILE A 25 9.18 -6.28 4.25
CA ILE A 25 9.63 -5.16 3.41
C ILE A 25 9.60 -3.85 4.18
N LEU A 26 8.49 -3.58 4.89
CA LEU A 26 8.33 -2.38 5.72
C LEU A 26 9.32 -2.35 6.89
N ASP A 27 9.60 -3.48 7.53
CA ASP A 27 10.57 -3.62 8.63
C ASP A 27 12.02 -3.36 8.18
N LYS A 28 12.33 -3.63 6.91
CA LYS A 28 13.61 -3.26 6.28
C LYS A 28 13.73 -1.75 5.99
N GLY A 29 12.70 -0.96 6.27
CA GLY A 29 12.67 0.48 6.03
C GLY A 29 12.43 0.86 4.57
N GLN A 30 11.94 -0.06 3.74
CA GLN A 30 11.57 0.23 2.37
C GLN A 30 10.20 0.92 2.31
N THR A 31 10.00 1.79 1.32
CA THR A 31 8.68 2.31 0.98
C THR A 31 8.04 1.37 -0.03
N ILE A 32 6.75 1.10 0.12
CA ILE A 32 6.00 0.26 -0.83
C ILE A 32 5.10 1.16 -1.65
N LEU A 33 5.10 0.99 -2.97
CA LEU A 33 4.07 1.52 -3.86
C LEU A 33 3.08 0.39 -4.15
N MET A 34 1.88 0.49 -3.60
CA MET A 34 0.89 -0.57 -3.62
C MET A 34 -0.35 -0.19 -4.43
N ALA A 35 -0.82 -1.10 -5.27
CA ALA A 35 -2.11 -1.00 -5.95
C ALA A 35 -3.22 -1.52 -5.04
N LEU A 36 -4.16 -0.65 -4.70
CA LEU A 36 -5.29 -0.98 -3.83
C LEU A 36 -6.63 -0.55 -4.45
N GLU A 37 -7.70 -1.17 -3.97
CA GLU A 37 -9.05 -0.69 -4.17
C GLU A 37 -9.38 0.31 -3.06
N LYS A 38 -9.90 1.49 -3.42
CA LYS A 38 -10.29 2.57 -2.51
C LYS A 38 -11.61 2.25 -1.80
N GLY A 39 -11.62 1.14 -1.07
CA GLY A 39 -12.72 0.74 -0.20
C GLY A 39 -12.73 1.54 1.11
N GLU A 40 -13.69 1.21 1.99
CA GLU A 40 -13.88 1.90 3.28
C GLU A 40 -12.62 1.87 4.16
N HIS A 41 -11.98 0.72 4.32
CA HIS A 41 -10.78 0.58 5.15
C HIS A 41 -9.59 1.40 4.63
N VAL A 42 -9.38 1.41 3.32
CA VAL A 42 -8.28 2.16 2.69
C VAL A 42 -8.57 3.65 2.78
N SER A 43 -9.83 4.06 2.55
CA SER A 43 -10.25 5.45 2.70
C SER A 43 -10.04 5.98 4.12
N ASN A 44 -10.41 5.19 5.14
CA ASN A 44 -10.18 5.55 6.54
C ASN A 44 -8.69 5.65 6.88
N SER A 45 -7.88 4.73 6.35
CA SER A 45 -6.43 4.74 6.56
C SER A 45 -5.78 5.96 5.90
N LEU A 46 -6.22 6.32 4.69
CA LEU A 46 -5.76 7.52 3.98
C LEU A 46 -6.14 8.81 4.70
N ALA A 47 -7.37 8.89 5.22
CA ALA A 47 -7.81 10.05 6.01
C ALA A 47 -7.01 10.20 7.31
N LYS A 48 -6.61 9.08 7.93
CA LYS A 48 -5.73 9.06 9.12
C LYS A 48 -4.25 9.33 8.78
N GLY A 49 -3.84 9.11 7.54
CA GLY A 49 -2.43 9.05 7.15
C GLY A 49 -1.69 7.81 7.68
N PHE A 50 -2.42 6.84 8.25
CA PHE A 50 -1.87 5.65 8.88
C PHE A 50 -2.82 4.45 8.75
N SER A 51 -2.27 3.30 8.37
CA SER A 51 -2.97 2.02 8.32
C SER A 51 -2.72 1.23 9.61
N ASP A 52 -3.77 1.06 10.43
CA ASP A 52 -3.68 0.26 11.65
C ASP A 52 -3.46 -1.24 11.35
N TYR A 53 -3.95 -1.71 10.19
CA TYR A 53 -3.78 -3.10 9.76
C TYR A 53 -2.31 -3.44 9.42
N LEU A 54 -1.63 -2.53 8.72
CA LEU A 54 -0.22 -2.68 8.35
C LEU A 54 0.74 -2.14 9.41
N ASN A 55 0.21 -1.38 10.38
CA ASN A 55 0.99 -0.61 11.35
C ASN A 55 2.06 0.26 10.65
N ALA A 56 1.60 1.03 9.64
CA ALA A 56 2.44 1.81 8.75
C ALA A 56 1.71 3.08 8.26
N TYR A 57 2.46 4.14 7.96
CA TYR A 57 1.94 5.32 7.28
C TYR A 57 1.46 4.98 5.88
N ILE A 58 0.44 5.70 5.42
CA ILE A 58 -0.14 5.53 4.10
C ILE A 58 -0.47 6.89 3.48
N GLU A 59 -0.23 7.02 2.19
CA GLU A 59 -0.52 8.23 1.43
C GLU A 59 -0.98 7.89 0.02
N LEU A 60 -1.98 8.62 -0.48
CA LEU A 60 -2.44 8.49 -1.86
C LEU A 60 -1.38 9.09 -2.79
N LYS A 61 -0.90 8.29 -3.74
CA LYS A 61 -0.06 8.79 -4.84
C LYS A 61 -0.94 9.34 -5.95
N GLU A 62 -1.84 8.51 -6.46
CA GLU A 62 -2.73 8.85 -7.57
C GLU A 62 -3.95 7.91 -7.62
N GLU A 63 -5.03 8.40 -8.22
CA GLU A 63 -6.16 7.56 -8.63
C GLU A 63 -5.92 7.05 -10.05
N LYS A 64 -5.99 5.73 -10.23
CA LYS A 64 -5.69 5.07 -11.49
C LYS A 64 -6.48 3.77 -11.59
N GLU A 65 -7.47 3.74 -12.47
CA GLU A 65 -8.28 2.55 -12.70
C GLU A 65 -7.45 1.38 -13.24
N ASN A 66 -7.81 0.16 -12.82
CA ASN A 66 -7.19 -1.10 -13.24
C ASN A 66 -5.66 -1.11 -13.10
N CYS A 67 -5.15 -0.44 -12.06
CA CYS A 67 -3.70 -0.34 -11.82
C CYS A 67 -3.11 -1.61 -11.19
N GLY A 68 -3.93 -2.63 -10.95
CA GLY A 68 -3.51 -3.83 -10.26
C GLY A 68 -4.65 -4.65 -9.69
N ILE A 69 -4.30 -5.58 -8.79
CA ILE A 69 -5.23 -6.41 -8.03
C ILE A 69 -5.03 -6.10 -6.53
N CYS A 70 -6.11 -5.66 -5.89
CA CYS A 70 -6.14 -5.42 -4.45
C CYS A 70 -6.13 -6.74 -3.67
N GLY A 71 -5.67 -6.72 -2.41
CA GLY A 71 -5.66 -7.92 -1.55
C GLY A 71 -7.04 -8.53 -1.29
N CYS A 72 -8.12 -7.77 -1.52
CA CYS A 72 -9.50 -8.29 -1.47
C CYS A 72 -9.95 -8.99 -2.77
N GLY A 73 -9.07 -9.13 -3.76
CA GLY A 73 -9.36 -9.75 -5.07
C GLY A 73 -10.05 -8.83 -6.08
N LYS A 74 -10.43 -7.61 -5.69
CA LYS A 74 -11.02 -6.61 -6.59
C LYS A 74 -9.94 -5.91 -7.42
N PRO A 75 -10.28 -5.39 -8.61
CA PRO A 75 -9.41 -4.49 -9.36
C PRO A 75 -9.01 -3.28 -8.51
N ALA A 76 -7.72 -2.97 -8.47
CA ALA A 76 -7.21 -1.78 -7.83
C ALA A 76 -7.54 -0.54 -8.68
N ASN A 77 -7.89 0.56 -8.00
CA ASN A 77 -8.24 1.84 -8.62
C ASN A 77 -7.40 3.01 -8.08
N ILE A 78 -6.47 2.74 -7.16
CA ILE A 78 -5.54 3.74 -6.63
C ILE A 78 -4.15 3.15 -6.44
N LEU A 79 -3.16 4.02 -6.48
CA LEU A 79 -1.81 3.74 -6.04
C LEU A 79 -1.51 4.50 -4.75
N VAL A 80 -0.95 3.80 -3.77
CA VAL A 80 -0.61 4.37 -2.46
C VAL A 80 0.84 4.12 -2.12
N TYR A 81 1.46 5.06 -1.42
CA TYR A 81 2.72 4.83 -0.73
C TYR A 81 2.46 4.32 0.68
N ILE A 82 3.22 3.32 1.12
CA ILE A 82 3.15 2.75 2.47
C ILE A 82 4.57 2.67 3.04
N TRP A 83 4.79 3.15 4.25
CA TRP A 83 6.11 3.12 4.91
C TRP A 83 5.98 3.14 6.44
N LYS A 84 7.01 2.70 7.17
CA LYS A 84 7.08 2.82 8.63
C LYS A 84 7.75 4.10 9.08
#